data_AF-A0A1S2NUI5-F1
#
_entry.id   AF-A0A1S2NUI5-F1
#
_cell.length_a   1.000
_cell.length_b   1.000
_cell.length_c   1.000
_cell.angle_alpha   90.00
_cell.angle_beta   90.00
_cell.angle_gamma   90.00
#
_symmetry.space_group_name_H-M   'P 1'
#
loop_
_entity.id
_entity.type
_entity.pdbx_description
1 polymer ?
#
loop_
_entity_poly.entity_id
_entity_poly.type
_entity_poly.pdbx_seq_one_letter_code
_entity_poly.pdbx_strand_id
1 'polypeptide(L)' 'MRTMAETTGDHVLDTTTDGLRIVEPNGSWALVIPDSARPVTRIWAEGDNHAASQAILDKWSAKVARVAH' A
#
# COMPACT_ATOMS: atom_id res chain seq x y z
N MET A 1 -3.04 -7.19 7.79
CA MET A 1 -3.31 -5.75 7.59
C MET A 1 -3.01 -4.88 8.81
N ARG A 2 -3.36 -5.28 10.05
CA ARG A 2 -3.02 -4.52 11.28
C ARG A 2 -1.54 -4.10 11.38
N THR A 3 -0.60 -5.03 11.24
CA THR A 3 0.85 -4.74 11.32
C THR A 3 1.33 -3.80 10.20
N MET A 4 0.71 -3.85 9.01
CA MET A 4 1.00 -2.89 7.94
C MET A 4 0.60 -1.46 8.35
N ALA A 5 -0.57 -1.29 8.97
CA ALA A 5 -1.02 0.01 9.45
C ALA A 5 -0.10 0.56 10.55
N GLU A 6 0.24 -0.26 11.55
CA GLU A 6 1.10 0.14 12.67
C GLU A 6 2.52 0.54 12.25
N THR A 7 3.06 -0.06 11.19
CA THR A 7 4.45 0.15 10.76
C THR A 7 4.60 1.19 9.64
N THR A 8 3.51 1.83 9.19
CA THR A 8 3.53 2.74 8.02
C THR A 8 3.97 4.16 8.35
N GLY A 9 4.17 4.51 9.62
CA GLY A 9 4.82 5.77 10.02
C GLY A 9 3.99 6.99 9.61
N ASP A 10 4.65 8.07 9.17
CA ASP A 10 4.03 9.39 8.92
C ASP A 10 3.17 9.50 7.66
N HIS A 11 3.02 8.43 6.88
CA HIS A 11 2.12 8.46 5.73
C HIS A 11 0.67 8.59 6.22
N VAL A 12 -0.14 9.40 5.56
CA VAL A 12 -1.56 9.51 5.90
C VAL A 12 -2.23 8.20 5.52
N LEU A 13 -2.70 7.49 6.54
CA LEU A 13 -3.41 6.23 6.40
C LEU A 13 -4.91 6.49 6.39
N ASP A 14 -5.55 6.15 5.27
CA ASP A 14 -6.99 5.97 5.22
C ASP A 14 -7.27 4.46 5.29
N THR A 15 -7.65 4.03 6.49
CA THR A 15 -8.10 2.66 6.75
C THR A 15 -9.57 2.55 6.37
N THR A 16 -9.84 2.17 5.14
CA THR A 16 -11.18 1.73 4.76
C THR A 16 -11.38 0.30 5.27
N THR A 17 -12.63 -0.12 5.48
CA THR A 17 -12.98 -1.46 6.01
C THR A 17 -12.29 -2.61 5.24
N ASP A 18 -11.97 -2.39 3.97
CA ASP A 18 -11.47 -3.40 3.05
C ASP A 18 -9.97 -3.29 2.73
N GLY A 19 -9.24 -2.28 3.25
CA GLY A 19 -7.82 -2.13 2.91
C GLY A 19 -7.10 -0.94 3.54
N LEU A 20 -5.88 -0.73 3.07
CA LEU A 20 -5.01 0.36 3.53
C LEU A 20 -4.67 1.26 2.35
N ARG A 21 -5.18 2.50 2.36
CA ARG A 21 -4.70 3.55 1.47
C ARG A 21 -3.62 4.35 2.18
N ILE A 22 -2.49 4.51 1.52
CA ILE A 22 -1.29 5.14 2.05
C ILE A 22 -0.98 6.33 1.15
N VAL A 23 -1.02 7.54 1.70
CA VAL A 23 -0.80 8.77 0.95
C VAL A 23 0.56 9.37 1.34
N GLU A 24 1.38 9.62 0.33
CA GLU A 24 2.69 10.25 0.44
C GLU A 24 2.53 11.80 0.50
N PRO A 25 3.51 12.55 1.05
CA PRO A 25 3.39 14.01 1.19
C PRO A 25 3.18 14.79 -0.12
N ASN A 26 3.61 14.24 -1.25
CA ASN A 26 3.41 14.82 -2.58
C ASN A 26 2.04 14.49 -3.19
N GLY A 27 1.15 13.80 -2.47
CA GLY A 27 -0.18 13.41 -2.94
C GLY A 27 -0.22 12.09 -3.72
N SER A 28 0.93 11.50 -4.03
CA SER A 28 0.99 10.15 -4.58
C SER A 28 0.48 9.13 -3.56
N TRP A 29 0.02 7.95 -4.00
CA TRP A 29 -0.60 6.99 -3.09
C TRP A 29 -0.41 5.53 -3.49
N ALA A 30 -0.55 4.65 -2.50
CA ALA A 30 -0.71 3.20 -2.69
C ALA A 30 -1.98 2.71 -2.01
N LEU A 31 -2.65 1.72 -2.61
CA LEU A 31 -3.80 1.04 -2.03
C LEU A 31 -3.49 -0.45 -1.91
N VAL A 32 -3.53 -0.97 -0.70
CA VAL A 32 -3.25 -2.38 -0.37
C VAL A 32 -4.53 -3.04 0.11
N ILE A 33 -5.05 -4.00 -0.65
CA ILE A 33 -6.30 -4.71 -0.33
C ILE A 33 -6.06 -6.22 -0.37
N PRO A 34 -6.31 -6.96 0.73
CA PRO A 34 -6.40 -8.41 0.67
C PRO A 34 -7.64 -8.83 -0.12
N ASP A 35 -7.51 -9.79 -1.04
CA ASP A 35 -8.66 -10.38 -1.73
C ASP A 35 -9.37 -11.39 -0.81
N SER A 36 -10.69 -11.28 -0.66
CA SER A 36 -11.50 -12.20 0.15
C SER A 36 -11.79 -13.54 -0.55
N ALA A 37 -11.72 -13.58 -1.87
CA ALA A 37 -12.00 -14.74 -2.71
C ALA A 37 -10.73 -15.51 -3.12
N ARG A 38 -9.54 -14.89 -3.03
CA ARG A 38 -8.27 -15.50 -3.45
C ARG A 38 -7.16 -15.18 -2.45
N PRO A 39 -6.17 -16.07 -2.25
CA PRO A 39 -5.05 -15.84 -1.34
C PRO A 39 -4.00 -14.89 -1.96
N VAL A 40 -4.43 -13.68 -2.35
CA VAL A 40 -3.59 -12.66 -2.94
C VAL A 40 -3.85 -11.32 -2.26
N THR A 41 -2.81 -10.50 -2.15
CA THR A 41 -2.96 -9.08 -1.80
C THR A 41 -2.75 -8.27 -3.06
N ARG A 42 -3.73 -7.44 -3.40
CA ARG A 42 -3.63 -6.52 -4.54
C ARG A 42 -3.07 -5.20 -4.07
N ILE A 43 -2.19 -4.64 -4.90
CA ILE A 43 -1.59 -3.33 -4.66
C ILE A 43 -1.76 -2.50 -5.92
N TRP A 44 -2.26 -1.28 -5.75
CA TRP A 44 -2.28 -0.24 -6.77
C TRP A 44 -1.44 0.93 -6.29
N ALA A 45 -0.87 1.66 -7.24
CA ALA A 45 -0.08 2.85 -6.96
C ALA A 45 -0.35 3.93 -8.02
N GLU A 46 -0.34 5.17 -7.56
CA GLU A 46 -0.45 6.36 -8.40
C GLU A 46 0.64 7.34 -7.99
N GLY A 47 1.31 7.89 -8.99
CA GLY A 47 2.23 9.00 -8.85
C GLY A 47 2.27 9.82 -10.14
N ASP A 48 3.01 10.92 -10.11
CA ASP A 48 3.01 11.96 -11.17
C ASP A 48 3.37 11.46 -12.58
N ASN A 49 4.01 10.29 -12.65
CA ASN A 49 4.28 9.58 -13.89
C ASN A 49 4.38 8.06 -13.62
N HIS A 50 4.55 7.29 -14.70
CA HIS A 50 4.67 5.84 -14.63
C HIS A 50 5.84 5.38 -13.75
N ALA A 51 7.00 6.02 -13.84
CA ALA A 51 8.17 5.62 -13.04
C ALA A 51 7.95 5.88 -11.54
N ALA A 52 7.33 7.01 -11.19
CA ALA A 52 6.93 7.31 -9.81
C ALA A 52 5.90 6.29 -9.28
N SER A 53 4.89 5.97 -10.09
CA SER A 53 3.87 4.96 -9.74
C SER A 53 4.52 3.59 -9.50
N GLN A 54 5.46 3.18 -10.35
CA GLN A 54 6.17 1.91 -10.19
C GLN A 54 7.04 1.89 -8.93
N ALA A 55 7.76 2.98 -8.62
CA ALA A 55 8.58 3.06 -7.42
C ALA A 55 7.73 2.91 -6.12
N ILE A 56 6.54 3.50 -6.10
CA ILE A 56 5.58 3.35 -5.00
C ILE A 56 5.09 1.90 -4.92
N LEU A 57 4.74 1.30 -6.06
CA LEU A 57 4.29 -0.09 -6.12
C LEU A 57 5.36 -1.05 -5.57
N ASP A 58 6.63 -0.86 -5.97
CA ASP A 58 7.74 -1.69 -5.53
C ASP A 58 8.02 -1.53 -4.02
N LYS A 59 8.03 -0.29 -3.52
CA LYS A 59 8.19 0.03 -2.09
C LYS A 59 7.18 -0.73 -1.23
N TRP A 60 5.91 -0.64 -1.59
CA TRP A 60 4.83 -1.22 -0.79
C TRP A 60 4.67 -2.73 -1.00
N SER A 61 4.96 -3.24 -2.19
CA SER A 61 5.04 -4.69 -2.45
C SER A 61 6.11 -5.36 -1.59
N ALA A 62 7.32 -4.77 -1.56
CA ALA A 62 8.41 -5.29 -0.74
C ALA A 62 8.07 -5.24 0.76
N LYS A 63 7.36 -4.21 1.20
CA LYS A 63 6.90 -4.13 2.59
C LYS A 63 5.88 -5.22 2.91
N VAL A 64 4.81 -5.35 2.12
CA VAL A 64 3.78 -6.39 2.31
C VAL A 64 4.41 -7.77 2.37
N ALA A 65 5.35 -8.08 1.47
CA ALA A 65 6.08 -9.35 1.48
C ALA A 65 6.80 -9.59 2.81
N ARG A 66 7.47 -8.57 3.39
CA ARG A 66 8.14 -8.70 4.69
C ARG A 66 7.19 -8.91 5.86
N VAL A 67 5.96 -8.37 5.81
CA VAL A 67 4.98 -8.51 6.92
C VAL A 67 4.10 -9.76 6.79
N ALA A 68 4.10 -10.40 5.61
CA ALA A 68 3.39 -11.64 5.37
C ALA A 68 4.17 -12.89 5.87
N HIS A 69 5.45 -12.73 6.18
CA HIS A 69 6.31 -13.72 6.82
C HIS A 69 6.40 -13.47 8.32
#